data_AF-A0A7M7KC62-F1
#
_entry.id   AF-A0A7M7KC62-F1
#
_cell.length_a   1.000
_cell.length_b   1.000
_cell.length_c   1.000
_cell.angle_alpha   90.00
_cell.angle_beta   90.00
_cell.angle_gamma   90.00
#
_symmetry.space_group_name_H-M   'P 1'
#
loop_
_entity.id
_entity.type
_entity.pdbx_description
1 polymer ?
#
loop_
_entity_poly.entity_id
_entity_poly.type
_entity_poly.pdbx_seq_one_letter_code
_entity_poly.pdbx_strand_id
1 'polypeptide(L)'
;MQVICRERQVNQLRSLLALDNACPRNIPVQAVIIFGDSGTGKSFTVKKILSAAESSESLEFKIRYVWLNCVELLQARSVFSLILNQLTTREVDSLEQISNLKSCDSAVDFLKHLFQDFQPDDRLYIVFDDSQRLRDFDPNILSFFLRIQEHANSVISCIFISTVPLSHYHTSSGFCTPHEIFFPYYTQDELCQVLLESCPSTCNTKFYEHYLRLVLPVFKNANANVKELMHIAIANFVNYTAPLAKDSSLKDHSLKLWHNIEPYLKKALESLYLREVDAFVSGETSDSATKSMNNKQIIELPLYSKFLLIAAYIASYNPPSTDRKFFVKNSGREKRKFSQIRKSKPNYHLLGPRPFPLNRLMAIFHAIVDTSDFRVEPTTILQSQVSSLVHHRLVTQTAGKDLLSAPRYKCAVDLDYVLHIANTVHFDVTQHLEDFNM
;
A
#
# COMPACT_ATOMS: atom_id res chain seq x y z
N MET A 1 -18.03 20.54 -0.58
CA MET A 1 -16.69 20.40 0.01
C MET A 1 -15.77 21.42 -0.65
N GLN A 2 -15.44 22.46 0.11
CA GLN A 2 -14.52 23.51 -0.32
C GLN A 2 -13.08 23.08 -0.01
N VAL A 3 -12.08 23.73 -0.62
CA VAL A 3 -10.68 23.47 -0.26
C VAL A 3 -10.37 24.28 0.99
N ILE A 4 -10.30 23.63 2.15
CA ILE A 4 -10.01 24.27 3.44
C ILE A 4 -8.52 24.11 3.79
N CYS A 5 -7.95 25.08 4.50
CA CYS A 5 -6.58 25.04 5.06
C CYS A 5 -5.43 24.95 4.02
N ARG A 6 -5.70 25.28 2.75
CA ARG A 6 -4.72 25.20 1.65
C ARG A 6 -4.66 26.48 0.80
N GLU A 7 -5.03 27.62 1.37
CA GLU A 7 -5.09 28.91 0.66
C GLU A 7 -3.74 29.30 0.02
N ARG A 8 -2.62 29.08 0.72
CA ARG A 8 -1.28 29.37 0.19
C ARG A 8 -0.98 28.55 -1.07
N GLN A 9 -1.21 27.23 -1.02
CA GLN A 9 -0.99 26.34 -2.15
C GLN A 9 -1.96 26.62 -3.30
N VAL A 10 -3.22 26.95 -2.99
CA VAL A 10 -4.22 27.33 -4.00
C VAL A 10 -3.81 28.61 -4.72
N ASN A 11 -3.34 29.62 -4.00
CA ASN A 11 -2.90 30.89 -4.59
C ASN A 11 -1.63 30.70 -5.44
N GLN A 12 -0.68 29.88 -4.97
CA GLN A 12 0.51 29.50 -5.76
C GLN A 12 0.13 28.73 -7.04
N LEU A 13 -0.81 27.79 -6.95
CA LEU A 13 -1.28 27.05 -8.13
C LEU A 13 -2.00 27.95 -9.12
N ARG A 14 -2.86 28.86 -8.64
CA ARG A 14 -3.59 29.79 -9.51
C ARG A 14 -2.64 30.74 -10.25
N SER A 15 -1.61 31.25 -9.57
CA SER A 15 -0.62 32.13 -10.19
C SER A 15 0.24 31.40 -11.22
N LEU A 16 0.71 30.18 -10.91
CA LEU A 16 1.56 29.38 -11.81
C LEU A 16 0.80 28.85 -13.03
N LEU A 17 -0.49 28.52 -12.86
CA LEU A 17 -1.35 28.07 -13.95
C LEU A 17 -1.96 29.25 -14.73
N ALA A 18 -1.63 30.49 -14.38
CA ALA A 18 -2.16 31.72 -14.99
C ALA A 18 -3.71 31.75 -15.02
N LEU A 19 -4.35 31.25 -13.96
CA LEU A 19 -5.80 31.20 -13.80
C LEU A 19 -6.38 32.46 -13.13
N ASP A 20 -5.53 33.43 -12.81
CA ASP A 20 -5.96 34.69 -12.22
C ASP A 20 -6.49 35.64 -13.30
N ASN A 21 -7.74 36.11 -13.12
CA ASN A 21 -8.41 37.04 -14.02
C ASN A 21 -7.72 38.42 -14.15
N ALA A 22 -6.70 38.69 -13.32
CA ALA A 22 -5.98 39.96 -13.30
C ALA A 22 -5.06 40.16 -14.53
N CYS A 23 -4.54 39.08 -15.12
CA CYS A 23 -3.61 39.13 -16.25
C CYS A 23 -3.93 38.05 -17.30
N PRO A 24 -4.91 38.26 -18.20
CA PRO A 24 -5.32 37.25 -19.19
C PRO A 24 -4.21 36.86 -20.19
N ARG A 25 -3.15 37.67 -20.33
CA ARG A 25 -2.00 37.39 -21.21
C ARG A 25 -0.88 36.54 -20.59
N ASN A 26 -0.97 36.17 -19.31
CA ASN A 26 0.06 35.32 -18.72
C ASN A 26 -0.02 33.89 -19.27
N ILE A 27 1.14 33.36 -19.65
CA ILE A 27 1.31 31.98 -20.11
C ILE A 27 1.52 31.11 -18.87
N PRO A 28 0.82 29.98 -18.72
CA PRO A 28 1.06 29.04 -17.63
C PRO A 28 2.47 28.45 -17.74
N VAL A 29 2.99 28.03 -16.59
CA VAL A 29 4.23 27.27 -16.52
C VAL A 29 4.09 25.93 -17.27
N GLN A 30 5.13 25.55 -18.00
CA GLN A 30 5.20 24.30 -18.77
C GLN A 30 4.92 23.06 -17.94
N ALA A 31 5.59 22.91 -16.80
CA ALA A 31 5.42 21.76 -15.93
C ALA A 31 5.47 22.15 -14.44
N VAL A 32 4.53 21.61 -13.67
CA VAL A 32 4.42 21.79 -12.23
C VAL A 32 4.40 20.42 -11.57
N ILE A 33 5.25 20.20 -10.58
CA ILE A 33 5.22 19.01 -9.73
C ILE A 33 4.65 19.37 -8.38
N ILE A 34 3.59 18.68 -8.01
CA ILE A 34 2.95 18.79 -6.70
C ILE A 34 3.32 17.55 -5.90
N PHE A 35 4.14 17.73 -4.86
CA PHE A 35 4.58 16.62 -4.02
C PHE A 35 4.13 16.77 -2.56
N GLY A 36 3.87 15.64 -1.91
CA GLY A 36 3.50 15.57 -0.50
C GLY A 36 2.87 14.22 -0.18
N ASP A 37 2.77 13.84 1.08
CA ASP A 37 2.34 12.48 1.44
C ASP A 37 0.88 12.16 1.09
N SER A 38 0.51 10.87 1.12
CA SER A 38 -0.86 10.44 0.84
C SER A 38 -1.84 11.06 1.85
N GLY A 39 -3.02 11.49 1.38
CA GLY A 39 -4.04 12.11 2.24
C GLY A 39 -3.90 13.61 2.48
N THR A 40 -2.90 14.29 1.91
CA THR A 40 -2.71 15.76 2.04
C THR A 40 -3.64 16.63 1.19
N GLY A 41 -4.59 16.04 0.46
CA GLY A 41 -5.58 16.78 -0.34
C GLY A 41 -5.08 17.31 -1.69
N LYS A 42 -3.91 16.86 -2.19
CA LYS A 42 -3.32 17.28 -3.49
C LYS A 42 -4.31 17.15 -4.66
N SER A 43 -4.73 15.92 -4.96
CA SER A 43 -5.60 15.61 -6.09
C SER A 43 -6.95 16.31 -5.98
N PHE A 44 -7.50 16.42 -4.76
CA PHE A 44 -8.74 17.16 -4.51
C PHE A 44 -8.60 18.66 -4.80
N THR A 45 -7.50 19.28 -4.35
CA THR A 45 -7.23 20.71 -4.56
C THR A 45 -7.09 21.03 -6.05
N VAL A 46 -6.27 20.26 -6.78
CA VAL A 46 -6.06 20.44 -8.23
C VAL A 46 -7.36 20.26 -8.99
N LYS A 47 -8.12 19.18 -8.71
CA LYS A 47 -9.39 18.91 -9.36
C LYS A 47 -10.39 20.05 -9.14
N LYS A 48 -10.47 20.59 -7.92
CA LYS A 48 -11.35 21.74 -7.63
C LYS A 48 -10.94 23.00 -8.38
N ILE A 49 -9.65 23.33 -8.40
CA ILE A 49 -9.14 24.50 -9.14
C ILE A 49 -9.44 24.38 -10.63
N LEU A 50 -9.15 23.22 -11.25
CA LEU A 50 -9.39 23.00 -12.67
C LEU A 50 -10.88 22.97 -13.02
N SER A 51 -11.72 22.35 -12.19
CA SER A 51 -13.18 22.35 -12.39
C SER A 51 -13.78 23.75 -12.29
N ALA A 52 -13.29 24.58 -11.37
CA ALA A 52 -13.73 25.96 -11.23
C ALA A 52 -13.30 26.81 -12.44
N ALA A 53 -12.06 26.62 -12.91
CA ALA A 53 -11.54 27.30 -14.10
C ALA A 53 -12.32 26.91 -15.37
N GLU A 54 -12.66 25.63 -15.51
CA GLU A 54 -13.47 25.13 -16.62
C GLU A 54 -14.90 25.69 -16.61
N SER A 55 -15.53 25.80 -15.43
CA SER A 55 -16.89 26.36 -15.31
C SER A 55 -16.96 27.88 -15.49
N SER A 56 -15.83 28.58 -15.43
CA SER A 56 -15.78 30.04 -15.57
C SER A 56 -15.72 30.41 -17.06
N GLU A 57 -16.87 30.50 -17.72
CA GLU A 57 -17.00 30.89 -19.15
C GLU A 57 -16.59 32.35 -19.45
N SER A 58 -15.96 33.06 -18.51
CA SER A 58 -15.66 34.49 -18.59
C SER A 58 -14.27 34.82 -19.17
N LEU A 59 -13.52 33.83 -19.65
CA LEU A 59 -12.17 34.00 -20.17
C LEU A 59 -12.18 34.07 -21.70
N GLU A 60 -11.33 34.92 -22.28
CA GLU A 60 -11.11 35.07 -23.73
C GLU A 60 -10.63 33.76 -24.43
N PHE A 61 -10.30 32.73 -23.64
CA PHE A 61 -9.71 31.46 -24.08
C PHE A 61 -10.40 30.26 -23.44
N LYS A 62 -10.56 29.19 -24.22
CA LYS A 62 -11.18 27.94 -23.75
C LYS A 62 -10.16 27.13 -22.94
N ILE A 63 -10.50 26.84 -21.69
CA ILE A 63 -9.71 25.97 -20.81
C ILE A 63 -10.22 24.53 -20.94
N ARG A 64 -9.32 23.58 -21.21
CA ARG A 64 -9.59 22.14 -21.12
C ARG A 64 -8.56 21.49 -20.21
N TYR A 65 -8.98 20.47 -19.46
CA TYR A 65 -8.05 19.64 -18.72
C TYR A 65 -8.33 18.15 -18.94
N VAL A 66 -7.27 17.35 -18.77
CA VAL A 66 -7.25 15.90 -18.93
C VAL A 66 -6.72 15.32 -17.62
N TRP A 67 -7.38 14.27 -17.12
CA TRP A 67 -6.99 13.64 -15.86
C TRP A 67 -6.58 12.19 -16.09
N LEU A 68 -5.31 11.91 -15.85
CA LEU A 68 -4.71 10.60 -16.03
C LEU A 68 -4.29 10.02 -14.68
N ASN A 69 -4.73 8.80 -14.39
CA ASN A 69 -4.22 8.04 -13.28
C ASN A 69 -3.03 7.20 -13.75
N CYS A 70 -1.82 7.48 -13.25
CA CYS A 70 -0.63 6.76 -13.69
C CYS A 70 -0.58 5.30 -13.21
N VAL A 71 -1.42 4.93 -12.24
CA VAL A 71 -1.56 3.53 -11.79
C VAL A 71 -2.34 2.69 -12.82
N GLU A 72 -3.25 3.30 -13.56
CA GLU A 72 -4.05 2.63 -14.61
C GLU A 72 -3.27 2.43 -15.91
N LEU A 73 -2.17 3.16 -16.08
CA LEU A 73 -1.29 3.03 -17.23
C LEU A 73 -0.52 1.71 -17.13
N LEU A 74 -0.62 0.87 -18.17
CA LEU A 74 0.16 -0.36 -18.28
C LEU A 74 1.29 -0.25 -19.31
N GLN A 75 1.15 0.64 -20.30
CA GLN A 75 2.12 0.84 -21.38
C GLN A 75 2.25 2.32 -21.76
N ALA A 76 3.44 2.68 -22.25
CA ALA A 76 3.78 4.03 -22.72
C ALA A 76 2.81 4.61 -23.76
N ARG A 77 2.48 3.81 -24.78
CA ARG A 77 1.59 4.20 -25.88
C ARG A 77 0.18 4.55 -25.42
N SER A 78 -0.29 3.90 -24.36
CA SER A 78 -1.63 4.12 -23.84
C SER A 78 -1.82 5.55 -23.36
N VAL A 79 -0.75 6.20 -22.86
CA VAL A 79 -0.78 7.59 -22.38
C VAL A 79 -1.26 8.55 -23.46
N PHE A 80 -0.69 8.47 -24.66
CA PHE A 80 -1.02 9.36 -25.76
C PHE A 80 -2.46 9.16 -26.23
N SER A 81 -2.87 7.90 -26.42
CA SER A 81 -4.25 7.57 -26.81
C SER A 81 -5.26 8.03 -25.76
N LEU A 82 -4.96 7.86 -24.46
CA LEU A 82 -5.88 8.19 -23.39
C LEU A 82 -6.08 9.70 -23.26
N ILE A 83 -5.01 10.49 -23.44
CA ILE A 83 -5.09 11.96 -23.49
C ILE A 83 -5.99 12.40 -24.64
N LEU A 84 -5.73 11.94 -25.87
CA LEU A 84 -6.50 12.37 -27.04
C LEU A 84 -7.96 11.93 -26.96
N ASN A 85 -8.21 10.72 -26.44
CA ASN A 85 -9.56 10.20 -26.28
C ASN A 85 -10.35 11.01 -25.24
N GLN A 86 -9.75 11.37 -24.09
CA GLN A 86 -10.37 12.24 -23.10
C GLN A 86 -10.60 13.67 -23.62
N LEU A 87 -9.76 14.15 -24.54
CA LEU A 87 -9.93 15.45 -25.19
C LEU A 87 -11.08 15.48 -26.20
N THR A 88 -11.27 14.37 -26.92
CA THR A 88 -12.28 14.24 -27.98
C THR A 88 -13.66 13.93 -27.40
N THR A 89 -13.71 13.04 -26.40
CA THR A 89 -14.93 12.55 -25.76
C THR A 89 -14.71 12.43 -24.26
N ARG A 90 -15.46 13.21 -23.45
CA ARG A 90 -15.38 13.12 -21.98
C ARG A 90 -16.07 11.88 -21.44
N GLU A 91 -17.16 11.48 -22.08
CA GLU A 91 -17.94 10.28 -21.79
C GLU A 91 -18.26 9.60 -23.13
N VAL A 92 -18.22 8.26 -23.13
CA VAL A 92 -18.49 7.44 -24.32
C VAL A 92 -19.83 6.77 -24.10
N ASP A 93 -20.89 7.39 -24.60
CA ASP A 93 -22.27 6.93 -24.43
C ASP A 93 -22.78 6.16 -25.66
N SER A 94 -22.08 6.25 -26.81
CA SER A 94 -22.48 5.58 -28.05
C SER A 94 -21.36 4.82 -28.76
N LEU A 95 -21.72 3.77 -29.51
CA LEU A 95 -20.78 2.95 -30.28
C LEU A 95 -20.03 3.75 -31.36
N GLU A 96 -20.63 4.82 -31.88
CA GLU A 96 -20.01 5.72 -32.87
C GLU A 96 -18.87 6.56 -32.27
N GLN A 97 -18.96 6.88 -30.97
CA GLN A 97 -17.89 7.56 -30.25
C GLN A 97 -16.69 6.62 -30.01
N ILE A 98 -16.92 5.31 -29.88
CA ILE A 98 -15.85 4.31 -29.79
C ILE A 98 -15.09 4.21 -31.12
N SER A 99 -15.78 4.25 -32.26
CA SER A 99 -15.12 4.24 -33.58
C SER A 99 -14.30 5.51 -33.86
N ASN A 100 -14.60 6.62 -33.17
CA ASN A 100 -13.87 7.88 -33.29
C ASN A 100 -12.65 7.97 -32.37
N LEU A 101 -12.37 6.94 -31.56
CA LEU A 101 -11.19 6.92 -30.69
C LEU A 101 -9.91 6.82 -31.54
N LYS A 102 -8.95 7.70 -31.25
CA LYS A 102 -7.69 7.78 -31.97
C LYS A 102 -6.66 6.90 -31.24
N SER A 103 -6.11 5.91 -31.94
CA SER A 103 -4.93 5.18 -31.44
C SER A 103 -3.68 5.97 -31.79
N CYS A 104 -2.78 6.16 -30.83
CA CYS A 104 -1.52 6.86 -31.03
C CYS A 104 -0.37 6.03 -30.44
N ASP A 105 0.50 5.54 -31.32
CA ASP A 105 1.64 4.72 -30.93
C ASP A 105 2.93 5.54 -30.74
N SER A 106 3.00 6.75 -31.31
CA SER A 106 4.19 7.61 -31.29
C SER A 106 3.89 9.02 -30.78
N ALA A 107 4.87 9.63 -30.11
CA ALA A 107 4.82 11.02 -29.68
C ALA A 107 4.63 12.01 -30.85
N VAL A 108 5.16 11.67 -32.03
CA VAL A 108 5.02 12.51 -33.23
C VAL A 108 3.58 12.52 -33.74
N ASP A 109 2.92 11.37 -33.74
CA ASP A 109 1.53 11.26 -34.18
C ASP A 109 0.59 11.91 -33.17
N PHE A 110 0.92 11.79 -31.88
CA PHE A 110 0.24 12.53 -30.82
C PHE A 110 0.29 14.05 -31.05
N LEU A 111 1.47 14.62 -31.35
CA LEU A 111 1.60 16.05 -31.64
C LEU A 111 0.82 16.47 -32.88
N LYS A 112 0.83 15.67 -33.96
CA LYS A 112 0.03 15.95 -35.17
C LYS A 112 -1.46 16.04 -34.85
N HIS A 113 -1.99 15.11 -34.06
CA HIS A 113 -3.40 15.15 -33.66
C HIS A 113 -3.70 16.33 -32.74
N LEU A 114 -2.79 16.66 -31.82
CA LEU A 114 -2.95 17.83 -30.96
C LEU A 114 -3.02 19.12 -31.79
N PHE A 115 -2.16 19.29 -32.80
CA PHE A 115 -2.20 20.44 -33.71
C PHE A 115 -3.46 20.52 -34.58
N GLN A 116 -4.09 19.39 -34.89
CA GLN A 116 -5.34 19.37 -35.64
C GLN A 116 -6.54 19.77 -34.77
N ASP A 117 -6.54 19.34 -33.52
CA ASP A 117 -7.70 19.46 -32.62
C ASP A 117 -7.69 20.75 -31.76
N PHE A 118 -6.54 21.41 -31.60
CA PHE A 118 -6.37 22.61 -30.76
C PHE A 118 -5.98 23.88 -31.52
N GLN A 119 -6.63 24.99 -31.15
CA GLN A 119 -6.21 26.33 -31.56
C GLN A 119 -5.05 26.83 -30.68
N PRO A 120 -4.19 27.74 -31.18
CA PRO A 120 -3.01 28.21 -30.44
C PRO A 120 -3.37 28.96 -29.14
N ASP A 121 -4.55 29.58 -29.06
CA ASP A 121 -5.01 30.35 -27.91
C ASP A 121 -5.72 29.50 -26.83
N ASP A 122 -6.11 28.25 -27.16
CA ASP A 122 -6.72 27.32 -26.21
C ASP A 122 -5.69 26.84 -25.18
N ARG A 123 -6.10 26.74 -23.91
CA ARG A 123 -5.23 26.27 -22.82
C ARG A 123 -5.56 24.84 -22.44
N LEU A 124 -4.55 23.97 -22.46
CA LEU A 124 -4.66 22.56 -22.11
C LEU A 124 -3.85 22.23 -20.86
N TYR A 125 -4.52 21.71 -19.83
CA TYR A 125 -3.87 21.18 -18.62
C TYR A 125 -3.90 19.64 -18.61
N ILE A 126 -2.73 19.00 -18.55
CA ILE A 126 -2.63 17.55 -18.47
C ILE A 126 -2.20 17.16 -17.06
N VAL A 127 -3.09 16.51 -16.30
CA VAL A 127 -2.81 16.09 -14.92
C VAL A 127 -2.43 14.62 -14.89
N PHE A 128 -1.27 14.33 -14.32
CA PHE A 128 -0.77 13.00 -14.04
C PHE A 128 -0.87 12.73 -12.53
N ASP A 129 -1.90 12.00 -12.10
CA ASP A 129 -2.04 11.52 -10.72
C ASP A 129 -1.10 10.32 -10.48
N ASP A 130 -0.50 10.23 -9.30
CA ASP A 130 0.51 9.21 -8.94
C ASP A 130 1.68 9.08 -9.95
N SER A 131 2.21 10.23 -10.37
CA SER A 131 3.29 10.36 -11.37
C SER A 131 4.59 9.61 -11.06
N GLN A 132 4.76 9.01 -9.88
CA GLN A 132 5.91 8.14 -9.57
C GLN A 132 5.99 6.95 -10.50
N ARG A 133 4.84 6.42 -10.90
CA ARG A 133 4.76 5.29 -11.83
C ARG A 133 5.33 5.63 -13.19
N LEU A 134 5.35 6.91 -13.58
CA LEU A 134 5.96 7.36 -14.85
C LEU A 134 7.47 7.01 -14.94
N ARG A 135 8.13 6.78 -13.79
CA ARG A 135 9.54 6.35 -13.74
C ARG A 135 9.75 4.89 -14.14
N ASP A 136 8.72 4.05 -13.98
CA ASP A 136 8.77 2.62 -14.31
C ASP A 136 8.59 2.40 -15.83
N PHE A 137 8.14 3.43 -16.58
CA PHE A 137 7.97 3.39 -18.03
C PHE A 137 9.25 3.84 -18.77
N ASP A 138 9.13 4.03 -20.09
CA ASP A 138 10.20 4.53 -20.94
C ASP A 138 10.68 5.92 -20.43
N PRO A 139 11.99 6.10 -20.15
CA PRO A 139 12.56 7.34 -19.64
C PRO A 139 12.27 8.56 -20.54
N ASN A 140 12.01 8.34 -21.83
CA ASN A 140 11.74 9.41 -22.76
C ASN A 140 10.37 10.08 -22.53
N ILE A 141 9.39 9.35 -21.97
CA ILE A 141 8.01 9.86 -21.79
C ILE A 141 7.99 11.05 -20.85
N LEU A 142 8.64 10.92 -19.69
CA LEU A 142 8.67 12.00 -18.71
C LEU A 142 9.38 13.22 -19.29
N SER A 143 10.51 13.03 -19.98
CA SER A 143 11.24 14.12 -20.62
C SER A 143 10.42 14.81 -21.72
N PHE A 144 9.61 14.04 -22.46
CA PHE A 144 8.70 14.54 -23.49
C PHE A 144 7.59 15.41 -22.90
N PHE A 145 6.89 14.92 -21.86
CA PHE A 145 5.82 15.69 -21.22
C PHE A 145 6.32 16.91 -20.46
N LEU A 146 7.53 16.86 -19.91
CA LEU A 146 8.16 18.04 -19.32
C LEU A 146 8.48 19.13 -20.36
N ARG A 147 8.74 18.76 -21.63
CA ARG A 147 9.05 19.69 -22.72
C ARG A 147 7.90 19.87 -23.71
N ILE A 148 6.69 19.42 -23.39
CA ILE A 148 5.60 19.34 -24.36
C ILE A 148 5.21 20.71 -24.93
N GLN A 149 5.31 21.77 -24.14
CA GLN A 149 5.03 23.14 -24.57
C GLN A 149 6.09 23.69 -25.55
N GLU A 150 7.31 23.16 -25.58
CA GLU A 150 8.30 23.52 -26.60
C GLU A 150 8.01 22.79 -27.92
N HIS A 151 7.49 21.57 -27.82
CA HIS A 151 7.14 20.74 -28.97
C HIS A 151 5.81 21.14 -29.60
N ALA A 152 4.88 21.66 -28.80
CA ALA A 152 3.58 22.13 -29.24
C ALA A 152 3.54 23.67 -29.29
N ASN A 153 3.21 24.25 -30.45
CA ASN A 153 2.83 25.66 -30.60
C ASN A 153 1.48 26.02 -29.93
N SER A 154 1.12 25.35 -28.84
CA SER A 154 -0.12 25.53 -28.09
C SER A 154 0.19 25.67 -26.61
N VAL A 155 -0.69 26.34 -25.86
CA VAL A 155 -0.49 26.59 -24.43
C VAL A 155 -0.85 25.32 -23.62
N ILE A 156 0.13 24.43 -23.46
CA ILE A 156 0.00 23.18 -22.70
C ILE A 156 0.79 23.28 -21.39
N SER A 157 0.16 22.89 -20.28
CA SER A 157 0.80 22.77 -18.98
C SER A 157 0.59 21.37 -18.39
N CYS A 158 1.67 20.72 -17.98
CA CYS A 158 1.64 19.41 -17.33
C CYS A 158 1.72 19.54 -15.81
N ILE A 159 0.76 18.94 -15.11
CA ILE A 159 0.71 18.91 -13.64
C ILE A 159 0.96 17.48 -13.19
N PHE A 160 2.06 17.24 -12.49
CA PHE A 160 2.41 15.93 -11.96
C PHE A 160 2.14 15.89 -10.46
N ILE A 161 1.24 15.01 -10.01
CA ILE A 161 0.95 14.81 -8.60
C ILE A 161 1.74 13.60 -8.12
N SER A 162 2.46 13.73 -7.01
CA SER A 162 3.31 12.67 -6.47
C SER A 162 3.34 12.68 -4.94
N THR A 163 3.62 11.53 -4.33
CA THR A 163 4.10 11.47 -2.94
C THR A 163 5.62 11.61 -2.78
N VAL A 164 6.40 11.56 -3.86
CA VAL A 164 7.86 11.59 -3.82
C VAL A 164 8.35 12.92 -4.43
N PRO A 165 9.36 13.58 -3.83
CA PRO A 165 9.89 14.83 -4.37
C PRO A 165 10.62 14.63 -5.71
N LEU A 166 10.92 15.75 -6.37
CA LEU A 166 11.54 15.76 -7.68
C LEU A 166 12.91 15.06 -7.72
N SER A 167 13.67 15.14 -6.63
CA SER A 167 15.02 14.60 -6.51
C SER A 167 15.14 13.12 -6.87
N HIS A 168 14.06 12.35 -6.75
CA HIS A 168 14.03 10.91 -7.08
C HIS A 168 13.57 10.63 -8.52
N TYR A 169 13.21 11.64 -9.31
CA TYR A 169 12.96 11.49 -10.75
C TYR A 169 14.31 11.55 -11.48
N HIS A 170 15.02 10.42 -11.53
CA HIS A 170 16.22 10.31 -12.35
C HIS A 170 15.84 9.93 -13.77
N THR A 171 16.18 10.78 -14.73
CA THR A 171 16.15 10.45 -16.16
C THR A 171 17.56 10.56 -16.71
N SER A 172 17.93 9.61 -17.58
CA SER A 172 19.25 9.56 -18.21
C SER A 172 19.45 10.64 -19.27
N SER A 173 18.37 11.26 -19.74
CA SER A 173 18.34 12.35 -20.72
C SER A 173 17.93 13.67 -20.05
N GLY A 174 18.37 14.80 -20.61
CA GLY A 174 18.26 16.13 -20.00
C GLY A 174 16.87 16.44 -19.43
N PHE A 175 16.85 16.79 -18.14
CA PHE A 175 15.65 17.06 -17.37
C PHE A 175 15.30 18.56 -17.45
N CYS A 176 14.10 18.91 -17.93
CA CYS A 176 13.57 20.26 -17.75
C CYS A 176 13.06 20.35 -16.31
N THR A 177 13.60 21.26 -15.50
CA THR A 177 13.25 21.37 -14.08
C THR A 177 11.87 22.04 -13.93
N PRO A 178 10.82 21.29 -13.54
CA PRO A 178 9.49 21.86 -13.32
C PRO A 178 9.45 22.64 -12.00
N HIS A 179 8.43 23.49 -11.84
CA HIS A 179 8.21 24.17 -10.57
C HIS A 179 7.61 23.22 -9.54
N GLU A 180 8.25 23.12 -8.38
CA GLU A 180 7.82 22.25 -7.29
C GLU A 180 6.92 22.97 -6.28
N ILE A 181 5.82 22.33 -5.90
CA ILE A 181 4.92 22.78 -4.85
C ILE A 181 4.78 21.69 -3.80
N PHE A 182 5.16 22.03 -2.57
CA PHE A 182 5.05 21.13 -1.43
C PHE A 182 3.69 21.25 -0.74
N PHE A 183 3.04 20.11 -0.53
CA PHE A 183 1.85 19.98 0.29
C PHE A 183 2.22 19.39 1.67
N PRO A 184 2.25 20.23 2.72
CA PRO A 184 2.56 19.77 4.07
C PRO A 184 1.44 18.91 4.64
N TYR A 185 1.73 18.23 5.74
CA TYR A 185 0.70 17.61 6.58
C TYR A 185 -0.24 18.67 7.16
N TYR A 186 -1.48 18.27 7.41
CA TYR A 186 -2.43 19.12 8.13
C TYR A 186 -2.06 19.17 9.61
N THR A 187 -2.19 20.35 10.21
CA THR A 187 -2.13 20.47 11.68
C THR A 187 -3.39 19.85 12.30
N GLN A 188 -3.38 19.59 13.61
CA GLN A 188 -4.53 19.00 14.29
C GLN A 188 -5.79 19.89 14.19
N ASP A 189 -5.63 21.21 14.23
CA ASP A 189 -6.74 22.14 14.09
C ASP A 189 -7.26 22.18 12.66
N GLU A 190 -6.36 22.13 11.66
CA GLU A 190 -6.73 22.02 10.25
C GLU A 190 -7.47 20.69 9.97
N LEU A 191 -7.01 19.58 10.57
CA LEU A 191 -7.67 18.28 10.47
C LEU A 191 -9.08 18.34 11.06
N CYS A 192 -9.26 18.96 12.24
CA CYS A 192 -10.59 19.19 12.80
C CYS A 192 -11.48 19.91 11.78
N GLN A 193 -11.01 21.02 11.20
CA GLN A 193 -11.79 21.83 10.25
C GLN A 193 -12.17 21.06 8.99
N VAL A 194 -11.23 20.30 8.42
CA VAL A 194 -11.47 19.47 7.22
C VAL A 194 -12.47 18.36 7.52
N LEU A 195 -12.37 17.70 8.68
CA LEU A 195 -13.27 16.61 9.06
C LEU A 195 -14.67 17.12 9.44
N LEU A 196 -14.81 18.36 9.92
CA LEU A 196 -16.11 18.96 10.19
C LEU A 196 -17.01 19.05 8.94
N GLU A 197 -16.43 19.20 7.73
CA GLU A 197 -17.22 19.16 6.48
C GLU A 197 -17.85 17.78 6.21
N SER A 198 -17.26 16.72 6.75
CA SER A 198 -17.77 15.35 6.63
C SER A 198 -18.80 14.99 7.71
N CYS A 199 -19.24 15.96 8.52
CA CYS A 199 -20.18 15.73 9.61
C CYS A 199 -21.50 15.14 9.10
N PRO A 200 -22.02 14.04 9.70
CA PRO A 200 -23.35 13.56 9.39
C PRO A 200 -24.40 14.63 9.76
N SER A 201 -25.37 14.83 8.87
CA SER A 201 -26.38 15.91 8.93
C SER A 201 -27.32 15.82 10.15
N THR A 202 -27.22 14.77 10.95
CA THR A 202 -28.06 14.50 12.12
C THR A 202 -27.57 15.18 13.42
N CYS A 203 -26.36 15.77 13.45
CA CYS A 203 -25.73 16.23 14.69
C CYS A 203 -25.33 17.71 14.71
N ASN A 204 -25.26 18.28 15.92
CA ASN A 204 -24.77 19.63 16.16
C ASN A 204 -23.27 19.71 15.88
N THR A 205 -22.85 20.68 15.06
CA THR A 205 -21.46 20.89 14.64
C THR A 205 -20.50 21.01 15.83
N LYS A 206 -20.92 21.69 16.92
CA LYS A 206 -20.10 21.85 18.13
C LYS A 206 -19.86 20.53 18.87
N PHE A 207 -20.84 19.63 18.85
CA PHE A 207 -20.72 18.32 19.50
C PHE A 207 -19.75 17.41 18.73
N TYR A 208 -19.83 17.44 17.40
CA TYR A 208 -18.91 16.71 16.54
C TYR A 208 -17.48 17.29 16.59
N GLU A 209 -17.33 18.61 16.71
CA GLU A 209 -16.03 19.26 16.94
C GLU A 209 -15.37 18.77 18.23
N HIS A 210 -16.14 18.68 19.32
CA HIS A 210 -15.64 18.16 20.60
C HIS A 210 -15.19 16.70 20.46
N TYR A 211 -16.00 15.87 19.79
CA TYR A 211 -15.66 14.49 19.47
C TYR A 211 -14.34 14.38 18.69
N LEU A 212 -14.18 15.14 17.61
CA LEU A 212 -12.96 15.12 16.79
C LEU A 212 -11.72 15.55 17.60
N ARG A 213 -11.86 16.54 18.49
CA ARG A 213 -10.77 16.97 19.38
C ARG A 213 -10.33 15.89 20.36
N LEU A 214 -11.21 14.95 20.71
CA LEU A 214 -10.86 13.79 21.55
C LEU A 214 -10.19 12.68 20.73
N VAL A 215 -10.70 12.42 19.52
CA VAL A 215 -10.24 11.32 18.66
C VAL A 215 -8.89 11.61 18.02
N LEU A 216 -8.70 12.81 17.44
CA LEU A 216 -7.50 13.14 16.67
C LEU A 216 -6.17 13.02 17.43
N PRO A 217 -6.06 13.42 18.72
CA PRO A 217 -4.84 13.21 19.51
C PRO A 217 -4.41 11.74 19.59
N VAL A 218 -5.36 10.81 19.65
CA VAL A 218 -5.08 9.36 19.77
C VAL A 218 -4.36 8.85 18.53
N PHE A 219 -4.77 9.33 17.35
CA PHE A 219 -4.24 8.85 16.07
C PHE A 219 -3.10 9.69 15.52
N LYS A 220 -2.83 10.89 16.06
CA LYS A 220 -1.83 11.84 15.53
C LYS A 220 -0.44 11.24 15.35
N ASN A 221 -0.02 10.34 16.24
CA ASN A 221 1.29 9.72 16.17
C ASN A 221 1.37 8.56 15.17
N ALA A 222 0.23 7.91 14.88
CA ALA A 222 0.17 6.76 14.00
C ALA A 222 -0.19 7.15 12.56
N ASN A 223 -1.17 8.05 12.39
CA ASN A 223 -1.77 8.37 11.10
C ASN A 223 -1.90 9.87 10.86
N ALA A 224 -1.41 10.30 9.70
CA ALA A 224 -1.62 11.66 9.18
C ALA A 224 -2.54 11.71 7.95
N ASN A 225 -3.09 10.57 7.51
CA ASN A 225 -3.94 10.49 6.33
C ASN A 225 -5.39 10.89 6.64
N VAL A 226 -5.86 11.97 6.03
CA VAL A 226 -7.22 12.51 6.22
C VAL A 226 -8.30 11.49 5.87
N LYS A 227 -8.13 10.70 4.80
CA LYS A 227 -9.16 9.75 4.36
C LYS A 227 -9.40 8.64 5.40
N GLU A 228 -8.33 8.14 5.99
CA GLU A 228 -8.40 7.11 7.02
C GLU A 228 -8.94 7.67 8.33
N LEU A 229 -8.49 8.86 8.73
CA LEU A 229 -9.02 9.54 9.92
C LEU A 229 -10.52 9.84 9.76
N MET A 230 -10.96 10.24 8.57
CA MET A 230 -12.38 10.46 8.25
C MET A 230 -13.17 9.15 8.38
N HIS A 231 -12.64 8.06 7.83
CA HIS A 231 -13.26 6.75 7.92
C HIS A 231 -13.40 6.27 9.38
N ILE A 232 -12.32 6.35 10.15
CA ILE A 232 -12.27 5.96 11.57
C ILE A 232 -13.22 6.84 12.41
N ALA A 233 -13.25 8.14 12.14
CA ALA A 233 -14.13 9.07 12.83
C ALA A 233 -15.61 8.73 12.57
N ILE A 234 -15.99 8.46 11.31
CA ILE A 234 -17.37 8.09 10.96
C ILE A 234 -17.77 6.76 11.61
N ALA A 235 -16.91 5.73 11.52
CA ALA A 235 -17.21 4.42 12.09
C ALA A 235 -17.36 4.45 13.62
N ASN A 236 -16.46 5.15 14.31
CA ASN A 236 -16.48 5.23 15.77
C ASN A 236 -17.51 6.23 16.31
N PHE A 237 -18.01 7.15 15.48
CA PHE A 237 -19.06 8.09 15.88
C PHE A 237 -20.38 7.38 16.24
N VAL A 238 -20.67 6.25 15.59
CA VAL A 238 -21.82 5.40 15.93
C VAL A 238 -21.73 4.90 17.38
N ASN A 239 -20.55 4.42 17.78
CA ASN A 239 -20.29 3.94 19.14
C ASN A 239 -20.26 5.08 20.16
N TYR A 240 -19.82 6.27 19.75
CA TYR A 240 -19.84 7.48 20.57
C TYR A 240 -21.26 7.95 20.89
N THR A 241 -22.19 7.83 19.92
CA THR A 241 -23.58 8.27 20.05
C THR A 241 -24.51 7.23 20.68
N ALA A 242 -24.11 5.96 20.71
CA ALA A 242 -24.85 4.87 21.36
C ALA A 242 -25.33 5.17 22.81
N PRO A 243 -24.51 5.73 23.72
CA PRO A 243 -24.96 6.09 25.06
C PRO A 243 -25.96 7.27 25.07
N LEU A 244 -25.90 8.18 24.10
CA LEU A 244 -26.85 9.30 23.99
C LEU A 244 -28.26 8.83 23.58
N ALA A 245 -28.36 7.71 22.85
CA ALA A 245 -29.64 7.11 22.50
C ALA A 245 -30.37 6.54 23.74
N LYS A 246 -29.64 6.18 24.79
CA LYS A 246 -30.19 5.66 26.05
C LYS A 246 -30.50 6.79 27.03
N ASP A 247 -29.56 7.71 27.24
CA ASP A 247 -29.71 8.84 28.16
C ASP A 247 -29.30 10.17 27.51
N SER A 248 -30.29 11.00 27.17
CA SER A 248 -30.08 12.31 26.51
C SER A 248 -29.38 13.36 27.40
N SER A 249 -29.33 13.15 28.72
CA SER A 249 -28.65 14.02 29.70
C SER A 249 -27.12 13.87 29.72
N LEU A 250 -26.57 12.90 28.98
CA LEU A 250 -25.12 12.64 28.91
C LEU A 250 -24.37 13.58 27.95
N LYS A 251 -25.08 14.45 27.21
CA LYS A 251 -24.47 15.40 26.26
C LYS A 251 -23.39 16.30 26.90
N ASP A 252 -23.55 16.63 28.18
CA ASP A 252 -22.64 17.51 28.91
C ASP A 252 -21.51 16.74 29.61
N HIS A 253 -21.62 15.42 29.75
CA HIS A 253 -20.66 14.58 30.47
C HIS A 253 -19.59 13.98 29.54
N SER A 254 -18.66 14.82 29.08
CA SER A 254 -17.58 14.44 28.15
C SER A 254 -16.74 13.23 28.62
N LEU A 255 -16.48 13.10 29.92
CA LEU A 255 -15.67 12.00 30.48
C LEU A 255 -16.34 10.62 30.36
N LYS A 256 -17.68 10.55 30.55
CA LYS A 256 -18.40 9.27 30.42
C LYS A 256 -18.44 8.80 28.96
N LEU A 257 -18.59 9.74 28.03
CA LEU A 257 -18.55 9.45 26.60
C LEU A 257 -17.15 9.02 26.16
N TRP A 258 -16.11 9.65 26.70
CA TRP A 258 -14.73 9.24 26.49
C TRP A 258 -14.45 7.82 26.98
N HIS A 259 -14.80 7.47 28.22
CA HIS A 259 -14.56 6.13 28.75
C HIS A 259 -15.30 5.03 27.96
N ASN A 260 -16.46 5.34 27.38
CA ASN A 260 -17.18 4.41 26.52
C ASN A 260 -16.44 4.16 25.20
N ILE A 261 -15.84 5.19 24.59
CA ILE A 261 -15.22 5.07 23.26
C ILE A 261 -13.74 4.68 23.31
N GLU A 262 -13.03 5.00 24.40
CA GLU A 262 -11.61 4.71 24.58
C GLU A 262 -11.19 3.28 24.18
N PRO A 263 -11.87 2.19 24.60
CA PRO A 263 -11.48 0.83 24.19
C PRO A 263 -11.64 0.59 22.69
N TYR A 264 -12.66 1.17 22.05
CA TYR A 264 -12.87 1.06 20.61
C TYR A 264 -11.80 1.82 19.83
N LEU A 265 -11.36 2.98 20.32
CA LEU A 265 -10.27 3.74 19.70
C LEU A 265 -8.93 3.00 19.79
N LYS A 266 -8.62 2.37 20.94
CA LYS A 266 -7.41 1.54 21.09
C LYS A 266 -7.43 0.35 20.13
N LYS A 267 -8.57 -0.34 20.03
CA LYS A 267 -8.74 -1.46 19.09
C LYS A 267 -8.62 -1.01 17.63
N ALA A 268 -9.18 0.14 17.27
CA ALA A 268 -9.06 0.71 15.93
C ALA A 268 -7.62 1.18 15.60
N LEU A 269 -6.82 1.53 16.62
CA LEU A 269 -5.40 1.85 16.46
C LEU A 269 -4.56 0.59 16.21
N GLU A 270 -4.92 -0.56 16.79
CA GLU A 270 -4.25 -1.83 16.54
C GLU A 270 -4.56 -2.39 15.14
N SER A 271 -5.80 -2.24 14.65
CA SER A 271 -6.24 -2.70 13.33
C SER A 271 -6.20 -1.62 12.24
N LEU A 272 -5.39 -0.59 12.45
CA LEU A 272 -5.24 0.55 11.56
C LEU A 272 -4.81 0.10 10.17
N TYR A 273 -5.51 0.54 9.12
CA TYR A 273 -5.35 0.12 7.71
C TYR A 273 -5.78 -1.31 7.35
N LEU A 274 -6.07 -2.18 8.32
CA LEU A 274 -6.54 -3.55 8.04
C LEU A 274 -8.03 -3.62 7.66
N ARG A 275 -8.75 -2.49 7.76
CA ARG A 275 -10.20 -2.35 7.50
C ARG A 275 -11.08 -3.35 8.27
N GLU A 276 -10.58 -3.91 9.37
CA GLU A 276 -11.39 -4.76 10.26
C GLU A 276 -12.58 -4.00 10.85
N VAL A 277 -12.48 -2.66 10.92
CA VAL A 277 -13.50 -1.76 11.46
C VAL A 277 -14.79 -1.78 10.62
N ASP A 278 -14.72 -2.05 9.31
CA ASP A 278 -15.90 -2.13 8.42
C ASP A 278 -16.85 -3.28 8.81
N ALA A 279 -16.29 -4.36 9.36
CA ALA A 279 -17.08 -5.48 9.85
C ALA A 279 -17.92 -5.11 11.07
N PHE A 280 -17.52 -4.10 11.86
CA PHE A 280 -18.25 -3.69 13.07
C PHE A 280 -19.52 -2.88 12.76
N VAL A 281 -19.50 -2.10 11.67
CA VAL A 281 -20.69 -1.34 11.23
C VAL A 281 -21.80 -2.30 10.76
N SER A 282 -21.44 -3.52 10.35
CA SER A 282 -22.37 -4.56 9.90
C SER A 282 -23.13 -5.28 11.03
N GLY A 283 -22.97 -4.86 12.29
CA GLY A 283 -23.81 -5.35 13.40
C GLY A 283 -23.47 -6.75 13.92
N GLU A 284 -22.33 -7.33 13.54
CA GLU A 284 -21.85 -8.57 14.15
C GLU A 284 -21.24 -8.28 15.53
N THR A 285 -21.68 -9.02 16.53
CA THR A 285 -21.27 -8.86 17.93
C THR A 285 -19.75 -8.93 18.09
N SER A 286 -19.25 -8.04 18.94
CA SER A 286 -17.84 -7.66 19.16
C SER A 286 -16.83 -8.77 19.45
N ASP A 287 -17.28 -10.00 19.69
CA ASP A 287 -16.44 -11.14 20.07
C ASP A 287 -16.21 -12.16 18.95
N SER A 288 -17.02 -12.14 17.88
CA SER A 288 -16.96 -13.14 16.81
C SER A 288 -16.15 -12.67 15.60
N ALA A 289 -16.34 -11.42 15.16
CA ALA A 289 -15.68 -10.89 13.96
C ALA A 289 -14.17 -10.71 14.13
N THR A 290 -13.69 -10.28 15.31
CA THR A 290 -12.26 -10.08 15.54
C THR A 290 -11.47 -11.35 15.81
N LYS A 291 -12.15 -12.45 16.13
CA LYS A 291 -11.55 -13.79 16.10
C LYS A 291 -11.48 -14.33 14.67
N SER A 292 -12.36 -13.90 13.77
CA SER A 292 -12.47 -14.49 12.42
C SER A 292 -11.27 -14.16 11.51
N MET A 293 -10.68 -12.97 11.62
CA MET A 293 -9.52 -12.58 10.78
C MET A 293 -8.17 -12.86 11.46
N ASN A 294 -8.08 -12.72 12.80
CA ASN A 294 -6.85 -12.93 13.57
C ASN A 294 -6.60 -14.37 14.00
N ASN A 295 -7.63 -15.23 13.95
CA ASN A 295 -7.37 -16.66 13.88
C ASN A 295 -6.76 -16.91 12.51
N LYS A 296 -5.42 -16.86 12.44
CA LYS A 296 -4.60 -17.43 11.37
C LYS A 296 -5.41 -18.59 10.80
N GLN A 297 -5.85 -18.52 9.54
CA GLN A 297 -6.55 -19.63 8.90
C GLN A 297 -5.60 -20.83 8.95
N ILE A 298 -5.72 -21.64 10.01
CA ILE A 298 -4.85 -22.78 10.23
C ILE A 298 -5.37 -23.82 9.25
N ILE A 299 -4.71 -23.85 8.10
CA ILE A 299 -4.96 -24.82 7.05
C ILE A 299 -4.77 -26.21 7.68
N GLU A 300 -5.81 -27.04 7.64
CA GLU A 300 -5.69 -28.44 8.02
C GLU A 300 -4.80 -29.14 7.00
N LEU A 301 -3.59 -29.52 7.44
CA LEU A 301 -2.60 -30.19 6.61
C LEU A 301 -2.63 -31.70 6.86
N PRO A 302 -2.36 -32.53 5.83
CA PRO A 302 -2.13 -33.96 6.00
C PRO A 302 -0.98 -34.25 6.99
N LEU A 303 -1.01 -35.41 7.65
CA LEU A 303 -0.05 -35.77 8.71
C LEU A 303 1.41 -35.62 8.27
N TYR A 304 1.81 -36.19 7.13
CA TYR A 304 3.18 -36.08 6.63
C TYR A 304 3.54 -34.65 6.24
N SER A 305 2.58 -33.87 5.73
CA SER A 305 2.78 -32.46 5.40
C SER A 305 3.00 -31.61 6.65
N LYS A 306 2.37 -31.95 7.79
CA LYS A 306 2.65 -31.34 9.10
C LYS A 306 4.10 -31.59 9.53
N PHE A 307 4.55 -32.84 9.51
CA PHE A 307 5.93 -33.19 9.88
C PHE A 307 6.97 -32.62 8.90
N LEU A 308 6.69 -32.62 7.60
CA LEU A 308 7.55 -31.97 6.59
C LEU A 308 7.67 -30.47 6.85
N LEU A 309 6.58 -29.80 7.23
CA LEU A 309 6.60 -28.38 7.54
C LEU A 309 7.40 -28.08 8.82
N ILE A 310 7.23 -28.90 9.87
CA ILE A 310 8.02 -28.82 11.10
C ILE A 310 9.52 -29.03 10.80
N ALA A 311 9.85 -30.07 10.03
CA ALA A 311 11.22 -30.35 9.62
C ALA A 311 11.82 -29.21 8.78
N ALA A 312 11.04 -28.61 7.88
CA ALA A 312 11.45 -27.46 7.08
C ALA A 312 11.71 -26.21 7.94
N TYR A 313 10.90 -26.01 8.98
CA TYR A 313 11.12 -24.94 9.95
C TYR A 313 12.44 -25.13 10.68
N ILE A 314 12.66 -26.31 11.28
CA ILE A 314 13.91 -26.61 12.00
C ILE A 314 15.12 -26.49 11.06
N ALA A 315 15.03 -27.00 9.83
CA ALA A 315 16.10 -26.87 8.84
C ALA A 315 16.42 -25.41 8.48
N SER A 316 15.42 -24.52 8.51
CA SER A 316 15.61 -23.09 8.16
C SER A 316 16.23 -22.28 9.29
N TYR A 317 15.85 -22.55 10.53
CA TYR A 317 16.27 -21.75 11.69
C TYR A 317 17.52 -22.31 12.38
N ASN A 318 17.75 -23.63 12.30
CA ASN A 318 18.97 -24.22 12.83
C ASN A 318 20.09 -24.28 11.77
N PRO A 319 21.35 -24.00 12.14
CA PRO A 319 22.49 -24.25 11.27
C PRO A 319 22.72 -25.76 11.06
N PRO A 320 23.26 -26.19 9.89
CA PRO A 320 23.50 -27.61 9.60
C PRO A 320 24.51 -28.27 10.56
N SER A 321 25.33 -27.48 11.26
CA SER A 321 26.27 -27.98 12.27
C SER A 321 25.58 -28.56 13.51
N THR A 322 24.36 -28.13 13.83
CA THR A 322 23.63 -28.60 15.02
C THR A 322 22.76 -29.82 14.75
N ASP A 323 22.54 -30.19 13.48
CA ASP A 323 21.72 -31.35 13.10
C ASP A 323 22.19 -32.64 13.79
N ARG A 324 23.51 -32.84 13.89
CA ARG A 324 24.10 -34.01 14.58
C ARG A 324 23.73 -34.05 16.07
N LYS A 325 23.74 -32.89 16.73
CA LYS A 325 23.42 -32.77 18.16
C LYS A 325 21.96 -33.14 18.44
N PHE A 326 21.04 -32.74 17.56
CA PHE A 326 19.61 -32.90 17.78
C PHE A 326 19.01 -34.19 17.21
N PHE A 327 19.56 -34.76 16.13
CA PHE A 327 18.90 -35.83 15.38
C PHE A 327 19.65 -37.18 15.37
N VAL A 328 20.87 -37.26 15.89
CA VAL A 328 21.64 -38.53 15.90
C VAL A 328 21.54 -39.21 17.27
N LYS A 329 20.68 -40.24 17.38
CA LYS A 329 20.38 -41.00 18.61
C LYS A 329 21.56 -41.79 19.18
N ASN A 330 22.58 -42.13 18.36
CA ASN A 330 23.75 -42.93 18.76
C ASN A 330 25.07 -42.15 18.63
N SER A 331 25.11 -40.94 19.18
CA SER A 331 26.36 -40.18 19.26
C SER A 331 27.24 -40.78 20.35
N GLY A 332 28.07 -41.77 19.99
CA GLY A 332 29.19 -42.19 20.82
C GLY A 332 30.02 -40.96 21.23
N ARG A 333 30.60 -40.97 22.45
CA ARG A 333 31.33 -39.84 23.04
C ARG A 333 32.33 -39.22 22.05
N GLU A 334 31.91 -38.17 21.33
CA GLU A 334 32.82 -37.39 20.51
C GLU A 334 33.79 -36.66 21.45
N LYS A 335 35.10 -36.89 21.26
CA LYS A 335 36.14 -36.17 21.97
C LYS A 335 35.99 -34.68 21.64
N ARG A 336 35.57 -33.89 22.63
CA ARG A 336 35.46 -32.43 22.55
C ARG A 336 36.78 -31.85 22.07
N LYS A 337 36.86 -31.40 20.82
CA LYS A 337 37.93 -30.49 20.40
C LYS A 337 37.63 -29.14 21.06
N PHE A 338 38.52 -28.74 21.96
CA PHE A 338 38.49 -27.41 22.56
C PHE A 338 38.53 -26.37 21.43
N SER A 339 37.48 -25.57 21.33
CA SER A 339 37.41 -24.47 20.37
C SER A 339 36.90 -23.24 21.09
N GLN A 340 37.82 -22.30 21.27
CA GLN A 340 37.72 -20.84 21.16
C GLN A 340 36.41 -20.17 21.61
N ILE A 341 36.58 -19.16 22.47
CA ILE A 341 35.66 -18.09 22.87
C ILE A 341 34.33 -18.13 22.10
N ARG A 342 33.27 -18.56 22.79
CA ARG A 342 31.90 -18.53 22.26
C ARG A 342 31.55 -17.10 21.88
N LYS A 343 31.71 -16.75 20.60
CA LYS A 343 31.06 -15.55 20.06
C LYS A 343 29.58 -15.70 20.35
N SER A 344 28.97 -14.66 20.92
CA SER A 344 27.53 -14.59 21.12
C SER A 344 26.86 -14.97 19.80
N LYS A 345 26.12 -16.09 19.80
CA LYS A 345 25.44 -16.56 18.59
C LYS A 345 24.29 -15.59 18.32
N PRO A 346 24.11 -15.12 17.07
CA PRO A 346 22.99 -14.25 16.76
C PRO A 346 21.68 -15.02 16.94
N ASN A 347 20.64 -14.34 17.40
CA ASN A 347 19.28 -14.88 17.43
C ASN A 347 18.83 -15.13 15.97
N TYR A 348 18.67 -16.40 15.59
CA TYR A 348 18.38 -16.77 14.21
C TYR A 348 16.95 -16.41 13.80
N HIS A 349 16.04 -16.31 14.77
CA HIS A 349 14.68 -15.82 14.50
C HIS A 349 14.67 -14.35 14.04
N LEU A 350 15.61 -13.52 14.53
CA LEU A 350 15.75 -12.13 14.07
C LEU A 350 16.45 -12.02 12.70
N LEU A 351 17.32 -12.96 12.38
CA LEU A 351 18.04 -12.99 11.09
C LEU A 351 17.17 -13.49 9.93
N GLY A 352 16.11 -14.24 10.26
CA GLY A 352 15.19 -14.84 9.31
C GLY A 352 15.61 -16.23 8.80
N PRO A 353 14.71 -16.92 8.06
CA PRO A 353 14.91 -18.32 7.70
C PRO A 353 16.00 -18.50 6.62
N ARG A 354 16.82 -19.54 6.77
CA ARG A 354 17.95 -19.86 5.89
C ARG A 354 17.58 -20.90 4.83
N PRO A 355 18.17 -20.84 3.62
CA PRO A 355 17.94 -21.85 2.61
C PRO A 355 18.60 -23.18 2.99
N PHE A 356 17.89 -24.29 2.76
CA PHE A 356 18.35 -25.65 3.01
C PHE A 356 18.10 -26.56 1.78
N PRO A 357 18.93 -27.60 1.56
CA PRO A 357 18.74 -28.54 0.45
C PRO A 357 17.65 -29.59 0.78
N LEU A 358 17.01 -30.15 -0.26
CA LEU A 358 16.00 -31.21 -0.11
C LEU A 358 16.47 -32.37 0.77
N ASN A 359 17.71 -32.81 0.56
CA ASN A 359 18.27 -33.97 1.29
C ASN A 359 18.32 -33.72 2.80
N ARG A 360 18.60 -32.49 3.24
CA ARG A 360 18.60 -32.12 4.67
C ARG A 360 17.19 -32.14 5.24
N LEU A 361 16.19 -31.66 4.48
CA LEU A 361 14.79 -31.73 4.88
C LEU A 361 14.35 -33.18 5.09
N MET A 362 14.62 -34.06 4.12
CA MET A 362 14.24 -35.46 4.21
C MET A 362 14.93 -36.15 5.40
N ALA A 363 16.21 -35.87 5.63
CA ALA A 363 16.95 -36.42 6.77
C ALA A 363 16.33 -36.01 8.12
N ILE A 364 15.99 -34.73 8.29
CA ILE A 364 15.34 -34.22 9.50
C ILE A 364 13.92 -34.79 9.64
N PHE A 365 13.17 -34.87 8.55
CA PHE A 365 11.84 -35.48 8.53
C PHE A 365 11.88 -36.93 9.01
N HIS A 366 12.75 -37.77 8.45
CA HIS A 366 12.87 -39.16 8.88
C HIS A 366 13.34 -39.26 10.34
N ALA A 367 14.27 -38.42 10.80
CA ALA A 367 14.71 -38.43 12.19
C ALA A 367 13.59 -38.08 13.20
N ILE A 368 12.71 -37.15 12.82
CA ILE A 368 11.55 -36.76 13.65
C ILE A 368 10.48 -37.85 13.62
N VAL A 369 10.16 -38.39 12.44
CA VAL A 369 9.10 -39.41 12.26
C VAL A 369 9.50 -40.77 12.83
N ASP A 370 10.79 -41.15 12.78
CA ASP A 370 11.32 -42.37 13.40
C ASP A 370 11.20 -42.36 14.94
N THR A 371 10.91 -41.20 15.53
CA THR A 371 10.61 -41.08 16.97
C THR A 371 9.13 -41.36 17.28
N SER A 372 8.28 -41.45 16.26
CA SER A 372 6.84 -41.70 16.34
C SER A 372 6.41 -43.11 15.89
N ASP A 373 7.33 -44.09 15.91
CA ASP A 373 7.11 -45.52 15.62
C ASP A 373 6.69 -45.92 14.19
N PHE A 374 6.55 -44.99 13.24
CA PHE A 374 6.27 -45.27 11.83
C PHE A 374 7.53 -45.15 10.95
N ARG A 375 8.06 -46.26 10.43
CA ARG A 375 9.13 -46.22 9.41
C ARG A 375 8.53 -45.86 8.06
N VAL A 376 8.85 -44.67 7.56
CA VAL A 376 8.36 -44.17 6.27
C VAL A 376 9.41 -44.39 5.19
N GLU A 377 9.09 -45.15 4.16
CA GLU A 377 9.96 -45.28 2.98
C GLU A 377 9.98 -43.99 2.15
N PRO A 378 11.13 -43.64 1.54
CA PRO A 378 11.24 -42.47 0.68
C PRO A 378 10.42 -42.68 -0.60
N THR A 379 9.17 -42.24 -0.57
CA THR A 379 8.22 -42.33 -1.69
C THR A 379 8.21 -41.04 -2.50
N THR A 380 7.90 -41.17 -3.80
CA THR A 380 7.62 -40.03 -4.69
C THR A 380 6.49 -39.14 -4.16
N ILE A 381 5.60 -39.71 -3.34
CA ILE A 381 4.52 -39.02 -2.64
C ILE A 381 5.07 -37.92 -1.71
N LEU A 382 6.16 -38.17 -0.97
CA LEU A 382 6.75 -37.16 -0.08
C LEU A 382 7.30 -35.97 -0.88
N GLN A 383 7.92 -36.22 -2.03
CA GLN A 383 8.39 -35.16 -2.91
C GLN A 383 7.21 -34.37 -3.51
N SER A 384 6.13 -35.05 -3.88
CA SER A 384 4.88 -34.39 -4.29
C SER A 384 4.31 -33.51 -3.18
N GLN A 385 4.34 -33.96 -1.93
CA GLN A 385 3.88 -33.16 -0.78
C GLN A 385 4.76 -31.94 -0.54
N VAL A 386 6.09 -32.06 -0.68
CA VAL A 386 6.99 -30.89 -0.64
C VAL A 386 6.64 -29.89 -1.76
N SER A 387 6.37 -30.37 -2.97
CA SER A 387 5.91 -29.50 -4.07
C SER A 387 4.57 -28.83 -3.76
N SER A 388 3.62 -29.53 -3.15
CA SER A 388 2.34 -28.94 -2.71
C SER A 388 2.57 -27.87 -1.62
N LEU A 389 3.44 -28.12 -0.64
CA LEU A 389 3.81 -27.11 0.37
C LEU A 389 4.45 -25.86 -0.26
N VAL A 390 5.19 -26.03 -1.36
CA VAL A 390 5.73 -24.92 -2.14
C VAL A 390 4.64 -24.17 -2.90
N HIS A 391 3.70 -24.88 -3.51
CA HIS A 391 2.55 -24.30 -4.19
C HIS A 391 1.69 -23.45 -3.24
N HIS A 392 1.46 -23.93 -2.02
CA HIS A 392 0.74 -23.22 -0.96
C HIS A 392 1.56 -22.13 -0.25
N ARG A 393 2.81 -21.87 -0.68
CA ARG A 393 3.72 -20.86 -0.12
C ARG A 393 4.06 -21.05 1.37
N LEU A 394 3.84 -22.24 1.93
CA LEU A 394 4.30 -22.60 3.29
C LEU A 394 5.81 -22.84 3.29
N VAL A 395 6.33 -23.34 2.16
CA VAL A 395 7.76 -23.43 1.86
C VAL A 395 8.01 -22.64 0.58
N THR A 396 9.15 -21.98 0.46
CA THR A 396 9.53 -21.21 -0.73
C THR A 396 10.79 -21.79 -1.34
N GLN A 397 10.80 -21.96 -2.66
CA GLN A 397 12.00 -22.35 -3.39
C GLN A 397 12.80 -21.11 -3.75
N THR A 398 14.01 -20.99 -3.20
CA THR A 398 14.86 -19.79 -3.33
C THR A 398 15.84 -19.88 -4.48
N ALA A 399 16.26 -21.10 -4.85
CA ALA A 399 17.20 -21.36 -5.94
C ALA A 399 16.82 -22.63 -6.72
N GLY A 400 17.18 -22.67 -8.01
CA GLY A 400 17.00 -23.83 -8.87
C GLY A 400 15.62 -23.92 -9.56
N LYS A 401 15.16 -22.84 -10.21
CA LYS A 401 14.08 -22.96 -11.21
C LYS A 401 14.53 -23.77 -12.44
N ASP A 402 15.84 -23.88 -12.65
CA ASP A 402 16.46 -24.72 -13.69
C ASP A 402 16.44 -26.19 -13.29
N LEU A 403 16.06 -27.08 -14.22
CA LEU A 403 15.96 -28.53 -14.02
C LEU A 403 17.28 -29.21 -13.58
N LEU A 404 18.43 -28.56 -13.74
CA LEU A 404 19.76 -29.14 -13.48
C LEU A 404 20.35 -28.78 -12.11
N SER A 405 19.85 -27.75 -11.44
CA SER A 405 20.36 -27.33 -10.12
C SER A 405 19.58 -28.00 -9.01
N ALA A 406 20.29 -28.51 -7.99
CA ALA A 406 19.63 -29.01 -6.78
C ALA A 406 18.79 -27.90 -6.14
N PRO A 407 17.49 -28.13 -5.90
CA PRO A 407 16.60 -27.09 -5.37
C PRO A 407 16.95 -26.77 -3.92
N ARG A 408 16.87 -25.48 -3.57
CA ARG A 408 16.99 -25.00 -2.20
C ARG A 408 15.68 -24.41 -1.71
N TYR A 409 15.27 -24.83 -0.54
CA TYR A 409 14.00 -24.46 0.08
C TYR A 409 14.23 -23.58 1.30
N LYS A 410 13.22 -22.79 1.66
CA LYS A 410 13.18 -21.92 2.83
C LYS A 410 11.77 -21.98 3.44
N CYS A 411 11.65 -22.14 4.75
CA CYS A 411 10.35 -22.08 5.42
C CYS A 411 9.85 -20.63 5.47
N ALA A 412 8.57 -20.42 5.16
CA ALA A 412 7.95 -19.09 5.11
C ALA A 412 6.93 -18.87 6.25
N VAL A 413 6.94 -19.74 7.26
CA VAL A 413 5.93 -19.81 8.31
C VAL A 413 6.51 -19.31 9.63
N ASP A 414 5.66 -18.67 10.44
CA ASP A 414 6.01 -18.13 11.76
C ASP A 414 6.11 -19.23 12.84
N LEU A 415 6.79 -18.90 13.95
CA LEU A 415 6.95 -19.80 15.09
C LEU A 415 5.59 -20.26 15.65
N ASP A 416 4.65 -19.35 15.90
CA ASP A 416 3.36 -19.71 16.51
C ASP A 416 2.57 -20.70 15.64
N TYR A 417 2.65 -20.56 14.32
CA TYR A 417 1.94 -21.44 13.40
C TYR A 417 2.56 -22.84 13.42
N VAL A 418 3.89 -22.93 13.45
CA VAL A 418 4.58 -24.23 13.59
C VAL A 418 4.33 -24.86 14.95
N LEU A 419 4.32 -24.08 16.04
CA LEU A 419 3.97 -24.58 17.38
C LEU A 419 2.54 -25.11 17.42
N HIS A 420 1.57 -24.42 16.81
CA HIS A 420 0.20 -24.91 16.72
C HIS A 420 0.15 -26.24 15.97
N ILE A 421 0.80 -26.36 14.81
CA ILE A 421 0.84 -27.61 14.06
C ILE A 421 1.52 -28.72 14.87
N ALA A 422 2.62 -28.40 15.54
CA ALA A 422 3.36 -29.35 16.34
C ALA A 422 2.56 -29.88 17.53
N ASN A 423 1.75 -29.02 18.17
CA ASN A 423 0.79 -29.44 19.19
C ASN A 423 -0.24 -30.45 18.64
N THR A 424 -0.70 -30.29 17.39
CA THR A 424 -1.64 -31.25 16.77
C THR A 424 -1.02 -32.63 16.49
N VAL A 425 0.31 -32.71 16.39
CA VAL A 425 1.04 -33.98 16.19
C VAL A 425 1.81 -34.40 17.44
N HIS A 426 1.59 -33.73 18.57
CA HIS A 426 2.28 -33.95 19.85
C HIS A 426 3.82 -33.97 19.75
N PHE A 427 4.38 -33.06 18.95
CA PHE A 427 5.82 -32.90 18.77
C PHE A 427 6.31 -31.60 19.44
N ASP A 428 7.37 -31.67 20.24
CA ASP A 428 7.93 -30.48 20.90
C ASP A 428 9.03 -29.85 20.05
N VAL A 429 8.68 -28.83 19.27
CA VAL A 429 9.62 -28.11 18.39
C VAL A 429 10.64 -27.31 19.19
N THR A 430 10.29 -26.82 20.38
CA THR A 430 11.15 -25.92 21.15
C THR A 430 12.44 -26.62 21.60
N GLN A 431 12.35 -27.90 21.93
CA GLN A 431 13.50 -28.75 22.26
C GLN A 431 14.46 -28.97 21.07
N HIS A 432 13.99 -28.77 19.85
CA HIS A 432 14.78 -28.96 18.64
C HIS A 432 15.28 -27.64 18.04
N LEU A 433 15.01 -26.48 18.64
CA LEU A 433 15.51 -25.19 18.19
C LEU A 433 16.75 -24.76 18.99
N GLU A 434 17.80 -24.32 18.31
CA GLU A 434 19.05 -23.93 18.99
C GLU A 434 18.88 -22.71 19.91
N ASP A 435 18.05 -21.75 19.51
CA ASP A 435 17.87 -20.47 20.22
C ASP A 435 17.23 -20.63 21.62
N PHE A 436 16.42 -21.67 21.82
CA PHE A 436 15.75 -21.95 23.09
C PHE A 436 16.54 -22.89 24.01
N ASN A 437 17.61 -23.51 23.50
CA ASN A 437 18.44 -24.49 24.21
C ASN A 437 19.86 -23.95 24.50
N MET A 438 20.02 -22.62 24.57
CA MET A 438 21.30 -21.96 24.84
C MET A 438 21.71 -22.01 26.31
#